data_AF-A0A7Y9C6U2-F1
#
_entry.id   AF-A0A7Y9C6U2-F1
#
_cell.length_a   1.000
_cell.length_b   1.000
_cell.length_c   1.000
_cell.angle_alpha   90.00
_cell.angle_beta   90.00
_cell.angle_gamma   90.00
#
_symmetry.space_group_name_H-M   'P 1'
#
loop_
_entity.id
_entity.type
_entity.pdbx_description
1 polymer ?
#
loop_
_entity_poly.entity_id
_entity_poly.type
_entity_poly.pdbx_seq_one_letter_code
_entity_poly.pdbx_strand_id
1 'polypeptide(L)'
;MRNVLTVLLFICASVGFAQGKSAEEKATALTAKMQTEIGFSDQTKEKVQAINLDFTSKASQLRASESDKTEKFKALKQLDQDRADALKEIFTEKEYAAFEKFRENNKQQMRQRIKENRDN
;
A
#
# COMPACT_ATOMS: atom_id res chain seq x y z
N MET A 1 19.53 52.24 -33.79
CA MET A 1 19.22 50.92 -34.38
C MET A 1 18.86 49.98 -33.26
N ARG A 2 17.66 49.42 -33.35
CA ARG A 2 16.97 48.51 -32.43
C ARG A 2 17.72 47.18 -32.34
N ASN A 3 17.88 46.62 -31.13
CA ASN A 3 18.10 45.19 -30.81
C ASN A 3 18.00 45.06 -29.26
N VAL A 4 16.79 44.95 -28.68
CA VAL A 4 16.05 43.70 -28.38
C VAL A 4 16.76 42.91 -27.25
N LEU A 5 16.35 43.10 -25.99
CA LEU A 5 15.29 42.38 -25.26
C LEU A 5 15.73 40.97 -24.80
N THR A 6 15.94 40.88 -23.48
CA THR A 6 15.63 39.77 -22.57
C THR A 6 15.68 38.33 -23.11
N VAL A 7 16.62 37.53 -22.61
CA VAL A 7 16.41 36.08 -22.48
C VAL A 7 16.42 35.74 -20.99
N LEU A 8 15.21 35.56 -20.49
CA LEU A 8 14.87 35.13 -19.15
C LEU A 8 15.28 33.66 -18.98
N LEU A 9 16.02 33.40 -17.91
CA LEU A 9 16.38 32.09 -17.40
C LEU A 9 15.10 31.31 -17.04
N PHE A 10 14.69 30.36 -17.87
CA PHE A 10 13.70 29.34 -17.51
C PHE A 10 14.40 27.98 -17.46
N ILE A 11 14.98 27.67 -16.31
CA ILE A 11 15.36 26.30 -15.94
C ILE A 11 14.05 25.58 -15.62
N CYS A 12 13.39 25.03 -16.64
CA CYS A 12 12.37 24.00 -16.42
C CYS A 12 13.07 22.67 -16.17
N ALA A 13 13.65 22.50 -14.98
CA ALA A 13 14.01 21.19 -14.45
C ALA A 13 12.81 20.62 -13.67
N SER A 14 11.68 20.42 -14.34
CA SER A 14 10.64 19.51 -13.84
C SER A 14 11.03 18.08 -14.20
N VAL A 15 12.11 17.59 -13.58
CA VAL A 15 12.24 16.15 -13.32
C VAL A 15 11.19 15.80 -12.27
N GLY A 16 9.95 15.69 -12.71
CA GLY A 16 8.92 14.98 -11.97
C GLY A 16 9.35 13.52 -11.91
N PHE A 17 10.21 13.18 -10.94
CA PHE A 17 10.34 11.80 -10.51
C PHE A 17 8.93 11.36 -10.13
N ALA A 18 8.43 10.33 -10.80
CA ALA A 18 7.22 9.63 -10.41
C ALA A 18 7.44 9.01 -9.02
N GLN A 19 7.33 9.81 -7.96
CA GLN A 19 7.46 9.36 -6.58
C GLN A 19 6.18 8.60 -6.25
N GLY A 20 6.27 7.27 -6.22
CA GLY A 20 5.21 6.43 -5.69
C GLY A 20 4.89 6.81 -4.24
N LYS A 21 3.64 6.58 -3.82
CA LYS A 21 3.18 6.90 -2.45
C LYS A 21 4.11 6.37 -1.36
N SER A 22 4.31 7.16 -0.30
CA SER A 22 5.10 6.79 0.88
C SER A 22 4.48 5.59 1.62
N ALA A 23 5.24 4.99 2.56
CA ALA A 23 4.72 3.88 3.37
C ALA A 23 3.54 4.34 4.24
N GLU A 24 3.61 5.56 4.76
CA GLU A 24 2.60 6.23 5.59
C GLU A 24 1.33 6.54 4.79
N GLU A 25 1.48 7.06 3.57
CA GLU A 25 0.34 7.33 2.68
C GLU A 25 -0.37 6.02 2.29
N LYS A 26 0.39 4.96 2.02
CA LYS A 26 -0.15 3.62 1.75
C LYS A 26 -0.86 3.05 2.98
N ALA A 27 -0.26 3.19 4.16
CA ALA A 27 -0.84 2.70 5.42
C ALA A 27 -2.14 3.44 5.74
N THR A 28 -2.17 4.75 5.52
CA THR A 28 -3.36 5.60 5.71
C THR A 28 -4.47 5.19 4.75
N ALA A 29 -4.17 5.02 3.46
CA ALA A 29 -5.15 4.58 2.47
C ALA A 29 -5.67 3.16 2.75
N LEU A 30 -4.78 2.24 3.13
CA LEU A 30 -5.16 0.87 3.49
C LEU A 30 -6.06 0.86 4.72
N THR A 31 -5.72 1.63 5.76
CA THR A 31 -6.50 1.74 6.99
C THR A 31 -7.87 2.35 6.73
N ALA A 32 -7.94 3.41 5.91
CA ALA A 32 -9.21 4.01 5.52
C ALA A 32 -10.11 3.00 4.79
N LYS A 33 -9.56 2.26 3.82
CA LYS A 33 -10.29 1.20 3.12
C LYS A 33 -10.77 0.12 4.08
N MET A 34 -9.91 -0.33 4.98
CA MET A 34 -10.25 -1.32 6.00
C MET A 34 -11.36 -0.81 6.93
N GLN A 35 -11.31 0.45 7.36
CA GLN A 35 -12.34 1.03 8.22
C GLN A 35 -13.70 1.08 7.50
N THR A 36 -13.72 1.46 6.23
CA THR A 36 -14.95 1.48 5.41
C THR A 36 -15.56 0.08 5.25
N GLU A 37 -14.75 -0.95 5.04
CA GLU A 37 -15.22 -2.31 4.74
C GLU A 37 -15.54 -3.13 6.00
N ILE A 38 -14.79 -2.92 7.09
CA ILE A 38 -14.88 -3.70 8.34
C ILE A 38 -15.73 -2.98 9.38
N GLY A 39 -15.69 -1.64 9.41
CA GLY A 39 -16.49 -0.82 10.32
C GLY A 39 -15.98 -0.72 11.76
N PHE A 40 -14.67 -0.88 12.00
CA PHE A 40 -14.10 -0.74 13.35
C PHE A 40 -14.05 0.72 13.84
N SER A 41 -13.96 0.89 15.16
CA SER A 41 -13.96 2.20 15.84
C SER A 41 -12.72 3.06 15.53
N ASP A 42 -12.80 4.38 15.77
CA ASP A 42 -11.64 5.28 15.64
C ASP A 42 -10.52 4.97 16.64
N GLN A 43 -10.84 4.45 17.82
CA GLN A 43 -9.82 3.98 18.78
C GLN A 43 -9.06 2.75 18.23
N THR A 44 -9.77 1.86 17.53
CA THR A 44 -9.16 0.70 16.86
C THR A 44 -8.34 1.15 15.64
N LYS A 45 -8.79 2.19 14.94
CA LYS A 45 -8.17 2.73 13.72
C LYS A 45 -6.71 3.13 13.92
N GLU A 46 -6.36 3.79 15.03
CA GLU A 46 -4.97 4.18 15.30
C GLU A 46 -4.05 2.97 15.41
N LYS A 47 -4.49 1.92 16.12
CA LYS A 47 -3.76 0.66 16.25
C LYS A 47 -3.62 -0.06 14.90
N VAL A 48 -4.70 -0.10 14.12
CA VAL A 48 -4.71 -0.65 12.76
C VAL A 48 -3.74 0.11 11.85
N GLN A 49 -3.68 1.45 11.97
CA GLN A 49 -2.78 2.27 11.17
C GLN A 49 -1.31 1.96 11.49
N ALA A 50 -0.96 1.79 12.76
CA ALA A 50 0.38 1.41 13.17
C ALA A 50 0.79 0.03 12.60
N ILE A 51 -0.11 -0.96 12.70
CA ILE A 51 0.11 -2.30 12.12
C ILE A 51 0.25 -2.23 10.60
N ASN A 52 -0.59 -1.43 9.93
CA ASN A 52 -0.53 -1.25 8.49
C ASN A 52 0.72 -0.50 8.04
N LEU A 53 1.25 0.42 8.85
CA LEU A 53 2.50 1.11 8.57
C LEU A 53 3.70 0.17 8.61
N ASP A 54 3.76 -0.70 9.62
CA ASP A 54 4.79 -1.74 9.69
C ASP A 54 4.74 -2.65 8.44
N PHE A 55 3.54 -3.11 8.07
CA PHE A 55 3.34 -3.90 6.86
C PHE A 55 3.76 -3.16 5.58
N THR A 56 3.31 -1.92 5.36
CA THR A 56 3.60 -1.19 4.12
C THR A 56 5.07 -0.77 4.03
N SER A 57 5.71 -0.49 5.16
CA SER A 57 7.15 -0.21 5.25
C SER A 57 7.96 -1.45 4.85
N LYS A 58 7.73 -2.59 5.51
CA LYS A 58 8.41 -3.86 5.19
C LYS A 58 8.13 -4.33 3.76
N ALA A 59 6.90 -4.20 3.28
CA ALA A 59 6.55 -4.53 1.90
C ALA A 59 7.26 -3.60 0.89
N SER A 60 7.44 -2.32 1.22
CA SER A 60 8.17 -1.38 0.36
C SER A 60 9.67 -1.71 0.32
N GLN A 61 10.27 -2.04 1.46
CA GLN A 61 11.66 -2.52 1.53
C GLN A 61 11.85 -3.82 0.75
N LEU A 62 10.94 -4.78 0.93
CA LEU A 62 10.96 -6.04 0.19
C LEU A 62 10.87 -5.82 -1.32
N ARG A 63 10.03 -4.88 -1.77
CA ARG A 63 9.92 -4.52 -3.19
C ARG A 63 11.24 -3.94 -3.73
N ALA A 64 11.94 -3.15 -2.93
CA ALA A 64 13.22 -2.54 -3.27
C ALA A 64 14.44 -3.47 -3.13
N SER A 65 14.28 -4.63 -2.49
CA SER A 65 15.36 -5.62 -2.35
C SER A 65 15.77 -6.26 -3.68
N GLU A 66 16.95 -6.86 -3.73
CA GLU A 66 17.47 -7.60 -4.91
C GLU A 66 16.97 -9.06 -4.99
N SER A 67 16.13 -9.51 -4.04
CA SER A 67 15.58 -10.87 -4.04
C SER A 67 14.77 -11.18 -5.30
N ASP A 68 14.72 -12.47 -5.66
CA ASP A 68 13.95 -12.90 -6.82
C ASP A 68 12.43 -12.73 -6.59
N LYS A 69 11.65 -12.85 -7.67
CA LYS A 69 10.19 -12.67 -7.62
C LYS A 69 9.49 -13.68 -6.71
N THR A 70 9.98 -14.92 -6.67
CA THR A 70 9.39 -16.02 -5.90
C THR A 70 9.65 -15.82 -4.42
N GLU A 71 10.87 -15.44 -4.05
CA GLU A 71 11.26 -15.10 -2.68
C GLU A 71 10.48 -13.89 -2.18
N LYS A 72 10.40 -12.82 -2.99
CA LYS A 72 9.57 -11.64 -2.68
C LYS A 72 8.10 -12.01 -2.46
N PHE A 73 7.55 -12.91 -3.28
CA PHE A 73 6.18 -13.36 -3.09
C PHE A 73 5.99 -14.13 -1.78
N LYS A 74 6.89 -15.06 -1.45
CA LYS A 74 6.85 -15.80 -0.18
C LYS A 74 6.97 -14.86 1.02
N ALA A 75 7.93 -13.93 0.99
CA ALA A 75 8.13 -12.96 2.06
C ALA A 75 6.92 -12.03 2.20
N LEU A 76 6.33 -11.56 1.10
CA LEU A 76 5.11 -10.74 1.16
C LEU A 76 3.92 -11.51 1.75
N LYS A 77 3.79 -12.80 1.43
CA LYS A 77 2.76 -13.66 2.02
C LYS A 77 2.97 -13.80 3.54
N GLN A 78 4.21 -13.94 3.99
CA GLN A 78 4.52 -13.98 5.42
C GLN A 78 4.18 -12.65 6.09
N LEU A 79 4.58 -11.51 5.51
CA LEU A 79 4.23 -10.18 6.03
C LEU A 79 2.71 -9.97 6.14
N ASP A 80 1.93 -10.48 5.18
CA ASP A 80 0.48 -10.42 5.22
C ASP A 80 -0.11 -11.30 6.34
N GLN A 81 0.51 -12.44 6.63
CA GLN A 81 0.12 -13.30 7.76
C GLN A 81 0.48 -12.64 9.10
N ASP A 82 1.69 -12.12 9.25
CA ASP A 82 2.12 -11.41 10.46
C ASP A 82 1.18 -10.23 10.76
N ARG A 83 0.77 -9.50 9.71
CA ARG A 83 -0.24 -8.44 9.82
C ARG A 83 -1.59 -8.98 10.31
N ALA A 84 -2.05 -10.11 9.76
CA ALA A 84 -3.30 -10.73 10.17
C ALA A 84 -3.25 -11.15 11.65
N ASP A 85 -2.14 -11.72 12.11
CA ASP A 85 -1.97 -12.14 13.50
C ASP A 85 -1.97 -10.92 14.42
N ALA A 86 -1.26 -9.84 14.07
CA ALA A 86 -1.28 -8.60 14.84
C ALA A 86 -2.67 -7.94 14.91
N LEU A 87 -3.45 -7.99 13.81
CA LEU A 87 -4.81 -7.46 13.78
C LEU A 87 -5.77 -8.29 14.65
N LYS A 88 -5.56 -9.60 14.75
CA LYS A 88 -6.38 -10.50 15.57
C LYS A 88 -6.35 -10.11 17.05
N GLU A 89 -5.21 -9.64 17.55
CA GLU A 89 -5.03 -9.23 18.95
C GLU A 89 -5.80 -7.93 19.30
N ILE A 90 -6.16 -7.11 18.32
CA ILE A 90 -6.84 -5.82 18.55
C ILE A 90 -8.28 -5.78 18.06
N PHE A 91 -8.70 -6.78 17.29
CA PHE A 91 -10.05 -6.90 16.76
C PHE A 91 -10.91 -7.81 17.62
N THR A 92 -12.19 -7.49 17.69
CA THR A 92 -13.21 -8.46 18.10
C THR A 92 -13.30 -9.61 17.09
N GLU A 93 -13.86 -10.74 17.49
CA GLU A 93 -14.08 -11.87 16.58
C GLU A 93 -14.87 -11.49 15.31
N LYS A 94 -15.87 -10.60 15.47
CA LYS A 94 -16.69 -10.10 14.36
C LYS A 94 -15.87 -9.24 13.40
N GLU A 95 -15.06 -8.32 13.92
CA GLU A 95 -14.18 -7.47 13.11
C GLU A 95 -13.11 -8.29 12.40
N TYR A 96 -12.54 -9.29 13.08
CA TYR A 96 -11.54 -10.18 12.50
C TYR A 96 -12.14 -11.06 11.38
N ALA A 97 -13.35 -11.59 11.56
CA ALA A 97 -14.05 -12.32 10.51
C ALA A 97 -14.35 -11.44 9.29
N ALA A 98 -14.68 -10.16 9.49
CA ALA A 98 -14.84 -9.19 8.40
C ALA A 98 -13.49 -8.86 7.73
N PHE A 99 -12.41 -8.75 8.50
CA PHE A 99 -11.05 -8.61 7.97
C PHE A 99 -10.65 -9.79 7.07
N GLU A 100 -10.92 -11.03 7.48
CA GLU A 100 -10.61 -12.21 6.67
C GLU A 100 -11.35 -12.18 5.32
N LYS A 101 -12.62 -11.77 5.32
CA LYS A 101 -13.39 -11.57 4.07
C LYS A 101 -12.78 -10.46 3.21
N PHE A 102 -12.42 -9.33 3.81
CA PHE A 102 -11.73 -8.24 3.12
C PHE A 102 -10.41 -8.72 2.48
N ARG A 103 -9.63 -9.52 3.21
CA ARG A 103 -8.35 -10.09 2.77
C ARG A 103 -8.54 -11.02 1.57
N GLU A 104 -9.50 -11.94 1.64
CA GLU A 104 -9.78 -12.86 0.53
C GLU A 104 -10.33 -12.12 -0.70
N ASN A 105 -11.23 -11.15 -0.52
CA ASN A 105 -11.74 -10.33 -1.62
C ASN A 105 -10.61 -9.59 -2.37
N ASN A 106 -9.67 -8.99 -1.62
CA ASN A 106 -8.51 -8.32 -2.24
C ASN A 106 -7.63 -9.31 -3.03
N LYS A 107 -7.46 -10.54 -2.53
CA LYS A 107 -6.70 -11.59 -3.22
C LYS A 107 -7.40 -12.05 -4.50
N GLN A 108 -8.72 -12.19 -4.48
CA GLN A 108 -9.50 -12.52 -5.67
C GLN A 108 -9.41 -11.41 -6.72
N GLN A 109 -9.58 -10.14 -6.31
CA GLN A 109 -9.39 -8.99 -7.21
C GLN A 109 -7.98 -8.96 -7.81
N MET A 110 -6.95 -9.26 -7.02
CA MET A 110 -5.57 -9.35 -7.53
C MET A 110 -5.42 -10.46 -8.60
N ARG A 111 -5.95 -11.66 -8.33
CA ARG A 111 -5.93 -12.78 -9.29
C ARG A 111 -6.65 -12.43 -10.58
N GLN A 112 -7.82 -11.77 -10.47
CA GLN A 112 -8.59 -11.33 -11.61
C GLN A 112 -7.81 -10.34 -12.47
N ARG A 113 -7.20 -9.31 -11.87
CA ARG A 113 -6.36 -8.34 -12.59
C ARG A 113 -5.16 -9.00 -13.28
N ILE A 114 -4.52 -9.97 -12.64
CA ILE A 114 -3.41 -10.72 -13.26
C ILE A 114 -3.89 -11.51 -14.48
N LYS A 115 -5.07 -12.14 -14.39
CA LYS A 115 -5.68 -12.86 -15.50
C LYS A 115 -6.01 -11.91 -16.66
N GLU A 116 -6.70 -10.81 -16.38
CA GLU A 116 -7.04 -9.77 -17.37
C GLU A 116 -5.80 -9.22 -18.08
N ASN A 117 -4.71 -8.97 -17.34
CA ASN A 117 -3.45 -8.50 -17.93
C ASN A 117 -2.67 -9.54 -18.75
N ARG A 118 -2.99 -10.83 -18.60
CA ARG A 118 -2.37 -11.90 -19.40
C ARG A 118 -3.17 -12.19 -20.67
N ASP A 119 -4.47 -11.99 -20.60
CA ASP A 119 -5.40 -12.27 -21.69
C ASP A 119 -5.58 -11.04 -22.62
N ASN A 120 -5.07 -9.86 -22.23
CA ASN A 120 -4.89 -8.64 -23.04
C ASN A 120 -3.47 -8.56 -23.62
#